data_AF-A0A840Y3S3-F1
#
_entry.id   AF-A0A840Y3S3-F1
#
_cell.length_a   1.000
_cell.length_b   1.000
_cell.length_c   1.000
_cell.angle_alpha   90.00
_cell.angle_beta   90.00
_cell.angle_gamma   90.00
#
_symmetry.space_group_name_H-M   'P 1'
#
loop_
_entity.id
_entity.type
_entity.pdbx_description
1 polymer ?
#
loop_
_entity_poly.entity_id
_entity_poly.type
_entity_poly.pdbx_seq_one_letter_code
_entity_poly.pdbx_strand_id
1 'polypeptide(L)'
;MKRTKPGAVSEEEVTSVPLSRPAPASMADEPLAAPSPTRPKSKGTTSRSRTLSAEALEGLGARRLAELLMAQAGQEPALARRLRLALAGTEGGGRLAAEVEKRLRTIGRSRGFIEWDKLRPLARELNSLRQTIAGSLATTDPRAAVAQIGLLLGLAENVFARSDV
;
A
#
# COMPACT_ATOMS: atom_id res chain seq x y z
N MET A 1 52.69 -37.86 -11.84
CA MET A 1 52.28 -38.92 -10.87
C MET A 1 50.78 -38.72 -10.62
N LYS A 2 49.89 -39.73 -10.60
CA LYS A 2 49.67 -40.75 -9.52
C LYS A 2 49.45 -40.06 -8.16
N ARG A 3 48.38 -40.25 -7.38
CA ARG A 3 47.14 -41.11 -7.38
C ARG A 3 46.11 -40.39 -6.43
N THR A 4 44.80 -40.67 -6.24
CA THR A 4 43.84 -41.76 -6.57
C THR A 4 42.38 -41.24 -6.54
N LYS A 5 41.39 -42.08 -6.86
CA LYS A 5 39.93 -42.06 -6.53
C LYS A 5 39.60 -43.51 -6.02
N PRO A 6 38.38 -43.96 -5.65
CA PRO A 6 37.10 -43.29 -5.30
C PRO A 6 36.48 -43.83 -3.98
N GLY A 7 35.22 -43.50 -3.71
CA GLY A 7 34.31 -44.21 -2.79
C GLY A 7 32.85 -44.02 -3.23
N ALA A 8 32.05 -45.09 -3.21
CA ALA A 8 30.63 -45.18 -3.60
C ALA A 8 30.03 -46.48 -3.00
N VAL A 9 28.78 -46.84 -3.35
CA VAL A 9 28.02 -48.05 -2.92
C VAL A 9 27.47 -47.95 -1.47
N SER A 10 26.22 -48.29 -1.13
CA SER A 10 24.99 -48.49 -1.94
C SER A 10 23.70 -48.46 -1.10
N GLU A 11 22.58 -48.35 -1.83
CA GLU A 11 21.22 -48.94 -1.68
C GLU A 11 20.77 -49.70 -0.40
N GLU A 12 19.58 -49.33 0.11
CA GLU A 12 18.35 -50.16 0.35
C GLU A 12 17.20 -49.13 0.62
N GLU A 13 16.00 -49.10 0.01
CA GLU A 13 14.89 -50.05 -0.23
C GLU A 13 14.11 -50.51 1.04
N VAL A 14 12.75 -50.53 1.11
CA VAL A 14 11.68 -50.21 0.12
C VAL A 14 10.81 -48.98 0.56
N THR A 15 9.60 -48.98 1.20
CA THR A 15 8.69 -50.03 1.72
C THR A 15 7.21 -49.55 1.81
N SER A 16 6.27 -50.47 1.56
CA SER A 16 4.78 -50.42 1.61
C SER A 16 4.19 -50.04 2.99
N VAL A 17 3.04 -49.36 3.24
CA VAL A 17 1.78 -49.00 2.52
C VAL A 17 0.86 -50.18 2.13
N PRO A 18 -0.46 -50.22 2.45
CA PRO A 18 -1.26 -49.70 3.59
C PRO A 18 -2.10 -50.85 4.23
N LEU A 19 -3.16 -50.55 5.02
CA LEU A 19 -4.53 -51.13 4.83
C LEU A 19 -5.60 -50.45 5.72
N SER A 20 -6.87 -50.91 5.70
CA SER A 20 -8.02 -50.26 6.37
C SER A 20 -9.16 -51.21 6.79
N ARG A 21 -9.87 -50.85 7.89
CA ARG A 21 -11.21 -51.35 8.35
C ARG A 21 -11.28 -52.83 8.83
N PRO A 22 -12.35 -53.27 9.55
CA PRO A 22 -13.36 -52.57 10.37
C PRO A 22 -13.54 -53.18 11.81
N ALA A 23 -14.60 -52.77 12.53
CA ALA A 23 -15.06 -53.26 13.86
C ALA A 23 -15.87 -54.60 13.78
N PRO A 24 -16.46 -55.23 14.85
CA PRO A 24 -17.52 -54.61 15.71
C PRO A 24 -17.74 -55.13 17.18
N ALA A 25 -18.72 -54.50 17.87
CA ALA A 25 -19.74 -55.04 18.81
C ALA A 25 -19.45 -55.46 20.29
N SER A 26 -20.05 -54.72 21.24
CA SER A 26 -20.91 -55.13 22.40
C SER A 26 -21.14 -53.87 23.28
N MET A 27 -22.32 -53.40 23.71
CA MET A 27 -23.56 -53.97 24.30
C MET A 27 -23.48 -54.26 25.81
N ALA A 28 -24.57 -53.94 26.54
CA ALA A 28 -24.75 -53.73 28.00
C ALA A 28 -24.18 -52.39 28.55
N ASP A 29 -24.81 -51.64 29.47
CA ASP A 29 -26.12 -51.82 30.17
C ASP A 29 -26.78 -50.46 30.57
N GLU A 30 -28.00 -50.48 31.13
CA GLU A 30 -28.87 -49.36 31.56
C GLU A 30 -28.59 -48.84 33.02
N PRO A 31 -29.28 -47.81 33.59
CA PRO A 31 -29.81 -46.54 33.06
C PRO A 31 -29.60 -45.30 33.99
N LEU A 32 -30.38 -44.22 33.74
CA LEU A 32 -30.87 -43.19 34.70
C LEU A 32 -29.94 -42.06 35.21
N ALA A 33 -30.00 -40.90 34.54
CA ALA A 33 -29.90 -39.57 35.17
C ALA A 33 -30.61 -38.50 34.31
N ALA A 34 -31.37 -37.58 34.91
CA ALA A 34 -32.15 -36.56 34.18
C ALA A 34 -31.35 -35.25 33.95
N PRO A 35 -31.42 -34.62 32.76
CA PRO A 35 -30.72 -33.37 32.47
C PRO A 35 -31.52 -32.12 32.91
N SER A 36 -31.08 -31.45 33.97
CA SER A 36 -31.54 -30.10 34.30
C SER A 36 -31.09 -29.08 33.26
N PRO A 37 -31.91 -28.08 32.89
CA PRO A 37 -31.70 -27.26 31.69
C PRO A 37 -30.52 -26.30 31.80
N THR A 38 -29.71 -26.23 30.73
CA THR A 38 -28.59 -25.30 30.63
C THR A 38 -29.05 -23.85 30.41
N ARG A 39 -28.72 -22.96 31.36
CA ARG A 39 -28.86 -21.50 31.20
C ARG A 39 -28.07 -21.03 29.96
N PRO A 40 -28.71 -20.39 28.96
CA PRO A 40 -28.00 -19.96 27.74
C PRO A 40 -26.97 -18.87 28.07
N LYS A 41 -25.72 -19.12 27.66
CA LYS A 41 -24.66 -18.09 27.72
C LYS A 41 -24.96 -17.04 26.65
N SER A 42 -25.18 -15.79 27.06
CA SER A 42 -25.29 -14.67 26.13
C SER A 42 -23.98 -14.51 25.35
N LYS A 43 -24.05 -14.58 24.02
CA LYS A 43 -22.91 -14.23 23.16
C LYS A 43 -22.64 -12.74 23.31
N GLY A 44 -21.60 -12.38 24.08
CA GLY A 44 -21.06 -11.03 24.07
C GLY A 44 -20.63 -10.67 22.64
N THR A 45 -21.14 -9.55 22.13
CA THR A 45 -20.80 -9.06 20.79
C THR A 45 -19.30 -8.81 20.71
N THR A 46 -18.58 -9.63 19.94
CA THR A 46 -17.29 -9.22 19.40
C THR A 46 -17.53 -8.03 18.49
N SER A 47 -16.91 -6.90 18.80
CA SER A 47 -16.95 -5.72 17.95
C SER A 47 -16.30 -6.08 16.62
N ARG A 48 -17.11 -6.20 15.55
CA ARG A 48 -16.59 -6.22 14.19
C ARG A 48 -15.74 -4.97 14.00
N SER A 49 -14.44 -5.15 13.83
CA SER A 49 -13.55 -4.09 13.38
C SER A 49 -14.14 -3.55 12.08
N ARG A 50 -14.53 -2.27 12.08
CA ARG A 50 -15.08 -1.62 10.88
C ARG A 50 -13.90 -1.39 9.95
N THR A 51 -13.64 -2.36 9.08
CA THR A 51 -12.56 -2.36 8.09
C THR A 51 -12.59 -1.06 7.31
N LEU A 52 -11.43 -0.42 7.16
CA LEU A 52 -11.30 0.81 6.39
C LEU A 52 -11.40 0.49 4.89
N SER A 53 -12.63 0.57 4.35
CA SER A 53 -12.94 0.45 2.91
C SER A 53 -13.38 1.81 2.34
N ALA A 54 -13.37 1.93 1.01
CA ALA A 54 -13.88 3.12 0.31
C ALA A 54 -15.36 3.38 0.67
N GLU A 55 -16.21 2.34 0.57
CA GLU A 55 -17.63 2.37 0.96
C GLU A 55 -17.85 2.86 2.40
N ALA A 56 -17.01 2.43 3.35
CA ALA A 56 -17.10 2.85 4.75
C ALA A 56 -16.66 4.30 4.98
N LEU A 57 -15.84 4.86 4.08
CA LEU A 57 -15.46 6.27 4.06
C LEU A 57 -16.51 7.13 3.34
N GLU A 58 -17.10 6.64 2.24
CA GLU A 58 -18.23 7.28 1.56
C GLU A 58 -19.43 7.44 2.52
N GLY A 59 -19.74 6.39 3.29
CA GLY A 59 -20.74 6.42 4.36
C GLY A 59 -20.42 7.36 5.54
N LEU A 60 -19.21 7.92 5.62
CA LEU A 60 -18.84 8.98 6.57
C LEU A 60 -19.28 10.38 6.08
N GLY A 61 -19.54 10.52 4.77
CA GLY A 61 -19.98 11.77 4.14
C GLY A 61 -18.85 12.76 3.85
N ALA A 62 -18.95 13.45 2.71
CA ALA A 62 -17.94 14.36 2.19
C ALA A 62 -17.49 15.44 3.19
N ARG A 63 -18.43 16.00 3.98
CA ARG A 63 -18.11 17.00 5.01
C ARG A 63 -17.14 16.45 6.06
N ARG A 64 -17.40 15.26 6.61
CA ARG A 64 -16.57 14.71 7.69
C ARG A 64 -15.22 14.22 7.17
N LEU A 65 -15.17 13.71 5.94
CA LEU A 65 -13.92 13.44 5.25
C LEU A 65 -13.10 14.72 5.06
N ALA A 66 -13.69 15.83 4.62
CA ALA A 66 -13.00 17.10 4.46
C ALA A 66 -12.44 17.64 5.79
N GLU A 67 -13.22 17.59 6.88
CA GLU A 67 -12.77 17.97 8.23
C GLU A 67 -11.54 17.15 8.67
N LEU A 68 -11.57 15.82 8.49
CA LEU A 68 -10.46 14.92 8.87
C LEU A 68 -9.23 15.10 7.97
N LEU A 69 -9.42 15.25 6.66
CA LEU A 69 -8.35 15.48 5.70
C LEU A 69 -7.66 16.82 5.93
N MET A 70 -8.40 17.87 6.31
CA MET A 70 -7.83 19.16 6.67
C MET A 70 -7.05 19.12 7.99
N ALA A 71 -7.55 18.41 8.99
CA ALA A 71 -6.81 18.19 10.25
C ALA A 71 -5.48 17.48 9.99
N GLN A 72 -5.49 16.39 9.20
CA GLN A 72 -4.27 15.67 8.84
C GLN A 72 -3.34 16.48 7.92
N ALA A 73 -3.87 17.30 7.02
CA ALA A 73 -3.09 18.21 6.17
C ALA A 73 -2.37 19.32 6.95
N GLY A 74 -2.83 19.65 8.17
CA GLY A 74 -2.09 20.51 9.10
C GLY A 74 -0.81 19.85 9.66
N GLN A 75 -0.76 18.52 9.69
CA GLN A 75 0.37 17.74 10.21
C GLN A 75 1.27 17.18 9.08
N GLU A 76 0.70 16.89 7.91
CA GLU A 76 1.36 16.20 6.80
C GLU A 76 1.39 17.09 5.52
N PRO A 77 2.50 17.79 5.24
CA PRO A 77 2.58 18.79 4.18
C PRO A 77 2.57 18.22 2.75
N ALA A 78 2.81 16.91 2.56
CA ALA A 78 2.62 16.25 1.27
C ALA A 78 1.12 15.96 1.01
N LEU A 79 0.36 15.48 2.00
CA LEU A 79 -1.10 15.36 1.93
C LEU A 79 -1.75 16.70 1.61
N ALA A 80 -1.39 17.76 2.34
CA ALA A 80 -1.89 19.12 2.10
C ALA A 80 -1.68 19.59 0.65
N ARG A 81 -0.65 19.06 -0.03
CA ARG A 81 -0.30 19.41 -1.41
C ARG A 81 -0.92 18.46 -2.45
N ARG A 82 -1.13 17.19 -2.10
CA ARG A 82 -1.97 16.26 -2.87
C ARG A 82 -3.41 16.76 -2.96
N LEU A 83 -3.97 17.26 -1.85
CA LEU A 83 -5.30 17.86 -1.82
C LEU A 83 -5.38 19.11 -2.72
N ARG A 84 -4.39 20.01 -2.67
CA ARG A 84 -4.32 21.17 -3.59
C ARG A 84 -4.24 20.77 -5.06
N LEU A 85 -3.43 19.77 -5.41
CA LEU A 85 -3.34 19.26 -6.79
C LEU A 85 -4.64 18.58 -7.25
N ALA A 86 -5.32 17.83 -6.38
CA ALA A 86 -6.61 17.23 -6.68
C ALA A 86 -7.68 18.31 -6.95
N LEU A 87 -7.76 19.33 -6.09
CA LEU A 87 -8.66 20.47 -6.29
C LEU A 87 -8.34 21.25 -7.57
N ALA A 88 -7.07 21.57 -7.83
CA ALA A 88 -6.65 22.24 -9.06
C ALA A 88 -7.00 21.43 -10.33
N GLY A 89 -7.03 20.09 -10.24
CA GLY A 89 -7.52 19.21 -11.31
C GLY A 89 -9.03 19.36 -11.57
N THR A 90 -9.84 19.63 -10.54
CA THR A 90 -11.28 19.92 -10.71
C THR A 90 -11.55 21.35 -11.22
N GLU A 91 -10.61 22.29 -11.02
CA GLU A 91 -10.69 23.67 -11.51
C GLU A 91 -10.22 23.83 -12.97
N GLY A 92 -9.64 22.78 -13.58
CA GLY A 92 -9.26 22.73 -14.99
C GLY A 92 -7.75 22.73 -15.26
N GLY A 93 -7.37 22.29 -16.46
CA GLY A 93 -5.99 22.00 -16.85
C GLY A 93 -4.99 23.12 -16.56
N GLY A 94 -5.35 24.38 -16.81
CA GLY A 94 -4.48 25.54 -16.54
C GLY A 94 -4.18 25.78 -15.05
N ARG A 95 -5.14 25.51 -14.15
CA ARG A 95 -4.92 25.61 -12.68
C ARG A 95 -4.03 24.48 -12.20
N LEU A 96 -4.28 23.26 -12.69
CA LEU A 96 -3.45 22.08 -12.42
C LEU A 96 -2.00 22.29 -12.91
N ALA A 97 -1.84 22.78 -14.13
CA ALA A 97 -0.55 23.11 -14.74
C ALA A 97 0.27 24.06 -13.87
N ALA A 98 -0.35 25.16 -13.41
CA ALA A 98 0.32 26.18 -12.60
C ALA A 98 0.76 25.66 -11.21
N GLU A 99 -0.05 24.85 -10.51
CA GLU A 99 0.35 24.30 -9.21
C GLU A 99 1.44 23.22 -9.34
N VAL A 100 1.41 22.42 -10.42
CA VAL A 100 2.49 21.48 -10.77
C VAL A 100 3.79 22.24 -11.06
N GLU A 101 3.77 23.24 -11.94
CA GLU A 101 4.93 24.08 -12.27
C GLU A 101 5.53 24.74 -11.02
N LYS A 102 4.68 25.38 -10.22
CA LYS A 102 5.05 26.02 -8.96
C LYS A 102 5.77 25.04 -8.04
N ARG A 103 5.32 23.78 -7.93
CA ARG A 103 6.04 22.77 -7.15
C ARG A 103 7.34 22.32 -7.79
N LEU A 104 7.40 22.03 -9.09
CA LEU A 104 8.64 21.67 -9.78
C LEU A 104 9.73 22.74 -9.60
N ARG A 105 9.39 24.01 -9.83
CA ARG A 105 10.26 25.15 -9.58
C ARG A 105 10.62 25.34 -8.09
N THR A 106 9.83 24.81 -7.16
CA THR A 106 10.17 24.84 -5.72
C THR A 106 11.22 23.78 -5.39
N ILE A 107 11.15 22.60 -6.00
CA ILE A 107 12.15 21.53 -5.85
C ILE A 107 13.50 21.98 -6.43
N GLY A 108 13.52 22.45 -7.69
CA GLY A 108 14.75 22.82 -8.40
C GLY A 108 15.44 24.09 -7.92
N ARG A 109 14.78 24.94 -7.12
CA ARG A 109 15.43 26.07 -6.44
C ARG A 109 16.21 25.64 -5.19
N SER A 110 15.96 24.44 -4.66
CA SER A 110 16.67 23.98 -3.47
C SER A 110 18.14 23.63 -3.79
N ARG A 111 19.03 24.01 -2.88
CA ARG A 111 20.48 23.80 -2.99
C ARG A 111 21.08 22.98 -1.85
N GLY A 112 20.37 22.84 -0.72
CA GLY A 112 20.82 22.02 0.41
C GLY A 112 20.83 20.54 0.08
N PHE A 113 21.76 19.80 0.67
CA PHE A 113 21.90 18.35 0.53
C PHE A 113 20.59 17.59 0.88
N ILE A 114 20.35 16.45 0.23
CA ILE A 114 19.16 15.62 0.44
C ILE A 114 19.53 14.49 1.40
N GLU A 115 19.13 14.63 2.66
CA GLU A 115 19.28 13.58 3.68
C GLU A 115 18.65 12.25 3.21
N TRP A 116 19.28 11.13 3.58
CA TRP A 116 18.94 9.78 3.13
C TRP A 116 17.49 9.36 3.44
N ASP A 117 16.89 9.90 4.51
CA ASP A 117 15.51 9.63 4.90
C ASP A 117 14.52 10.46 4.07
N LYS A 118 14.91 11.65 3.59
CA LYS A 118 14.12 12.54 2.72
C LYS A 118 14.17 12.14 1.24
N LEU A 119 15.22 11.43 0.81
CA LEU A 119 15.38 10.97 -0.58
C LEU A 119 14.21 10.09 -1.06
N ARG A 120 13.77 9.11 -0.25
CA ARG A 120 12.63 8.23 -0.58
C ARG A 120 11.28 8.98 -0.65
N PRO A 121 10.92 9.86 0.30
CA PRO A 121 9.83 10.82 0.15
C PRO A 121 9.90 11.66 -1.13
N LEU A 122 11.07 12.23 -1.47
CA LEU A 122 11.25 13.04 -2.67
C LEU A 122 11.01 12.22 -3.96
N ALA A 123 11.54 11.01 -4.05
CA ALA A 123 11.30 10.12 -5.19
C ALA A 123 9.80 9.75 -5.36
N ARG A 124 9.11 9.45 -4.24
CA ARG A 124 7.65 9.24 -4.23
C ARG A 124 6.89 10.48 -4.69
N GLU A 125 7.34 11.66 -4.30
CA GLU A 125 6.74 12.94 -4.69
C GLU A 125 6.93 13.23 -6.19
N LEU A 126 8.14 13.06 -6.73
CA LEU A 126 8.45 13.24 -8.14
C LEU A 126 7.63 12.27 -9.02
N ASN A 127 7.49 11.00 -8.61
CA ASN A 127 6.60 10.07 -9.32
C ASN A 127 5.12 10.46 -9.20
N SER A 128 4.68 11.01 -8.06
CA SER A 128 3.30 11.53 -7.92
C SER A 128 3.04 12.67 -8.91
N LEU A 129 3.96 13.63 -9.01
CA LEU A 129 3.87 14.73 -9.98
C LEU A 129 3.87 14.21 -11.42
N ARG A 130 4.75 13.24 -11.75
CA ARG A 130 4.78 12.58 -13.07
C ARG A 130 3.44 11.91 -13.41
N GLN A 131 2.79 11.26 -12.44
CA GLN A 131 1.46 10.64 -12.62
C GLN A 131 0.37 11.71 -12.85
N THR A 132 0.40 12.83 -12.13
CA THR A 132 -0.51 13.96 -12.37
C THR A 132 -0.31 14.56 -13.77
N ILE A 133 0.94 14.73 -14.22
CA ILE A 133 1.29 15.26 -15.54
C ILE A 133 0.81 14.32 -16.65
N ALA A 134 1.17 13.03 -16.59
CA ALA A 134 0.87 12.06 -17.64
C ALA A 134 -0.58 11.54 -17.64
N GLY A 135 -1.33 11.76 -16.56
CA GLY A 135 -2.75 11.45 -16.44
C GLY A 135 -3.61 12.70 -16.60
N SER A 136 -4.18 13.19 -15.49
CA SER A 136 -5.18 14.28 -15.46
C SER A 136 -4.78 15.53 -16.23
N LEU A 137 -3.50 15.96 -16.20
CA LEU A 137 -3.07 17.12 -16.98
C LEU A 137 -3.00 16.79 -18.47
N ALA A 138 -2.39 15.68 -18.88
CA ALA A 138 -2.35 15.26 -20.29
C ALA A 138 -3.75 15.08 -20.92
N THR A 139 -4.76 14.67 -20.13
CA THR A 139 -6.15 14.58 -20.59
C THR A 139 -6.85 15.94 -20.74
N THR A 140 -6.43 16.97 -19.99
CA THR A 140 -7.11 18.29 -19.95
C THR A 140 -6.38 19.39 -20.70
N ASP A 141 -5.05 19.38 -20.70
CA ASP A 141 -4.18 20.23 -21.52
C ASP A 141 -2.88 19.47 -21.89
N PRO A 142 -2.85 18.80 -23.06
CA PRO A 142 -1.66 18.11 -23.55
C PRO A 142 -0.44 19.03 -23.74
N ARG A 143 -0.65 20.32 -24.05
CA ARG A 143 0.44 21.29 -24.29
C ARG A 143 1.11 21.66 -22.97
N ALA A 144 0.32 21.91 -21.92
CA ALA A 144 0.84 22.10 -20.57
C ALA A 144 1.51 20.83 -20.04
N ALA A 145 0.98 19.63 -20.31
CA ALA A 145 1.62 18.38 -19.91
C ALA A 145 3.04 18.22 -20.49
N VAL A 146 3.25 18.59 -21.75
CA VAL A 146 4.58 18.57 -22.41
C VAL A 146 5.53 19.62 -21.83
N ALA A 147 5.06 20.83 -21.51
CA ALA A 147 5.90 21.83 -20.83
C ALA A 147 6.29 21.36 -19.40
N GLN A 148 5.35 20.76 -18.67
CA GLN A 148 5.54 20.35 -17.29
C GLN A 148 6.41 19.09 -17.16
N ILE A 149 6.38 18.16 -18.13
CA ILE A 149 7.34 17.04 -18.15
C ILE A 149 8.77 17.52 -18.47
N GLY A 150 8.92 18.54 -19.32
CA GLY A 150 10.22 19.21 -19.55
C GLY A 150 10.78 19.83 -18.27
N LEU A 151 9.94 20.53 -17.50
CA LEU A 151 10.32 21.06 -16.18
C LEU A 151 10.67 19.97 -15.16
N LEU A 152 10.03 18.79 -15.22
CA LEU A 152 10.35 17.64 -14.35
C LEU A 152 11.71 17.03 -14.70
N LEU A 153 11.99 16.84 -16.00
CA LEU A 153 13.27 16.30 -16.46
C LEU A 153 14.43 17.26 -16.15
N GLY A 154 14.22 18.57 -16.27
CA GLY A 154 15.17 19.60 -15.87
C GLY A 154 15.51 19.66 -14.37
N LEU A 155 14.87 18.84 -13.51
CA LEU A 155 15.27 18.69 -12.11
C LEU A 155 16.41 17.67 -11.92
N ALA A 156 16.70 16.82 -12.91
CA ALA A 156 17.62 15.68 -12.77
C ALA A 156 19.00 16.10 -12.25
N GLU A 157 19.67 17.03 -12.93
CA GLU A 157 21.00 17.53 -12.55
C GLU A 157 21.03 18.10 -11.13
N ASN A 158 20.05 18.95 -10.78
CA ASN A 158 19.97 19.54 -9.44
C ASN A 158 19.74 18.48 -8.35
N VAL A 159 18.87 17.49 -8.61
CA VAL A 159 18.53 16.46 -7.62
C VAL A 159 19.69 15.49 -7.43
N PHE A 160 20.32 15.02 -8.50
CA PHE A 160 21.47 14.11 -8.43
C PHE A 160 22.70 14.78 -7.81
N ALA A 161 23.02 16.04 -8.17
CA ALA A 161 24.11 16.79 -7.55
C ALA A 161 23.90 17.12 -6.05
N ARG A 162 22.76 16.71 -5.47
CA ARG A 162 22.38 16.91 -4.07
C ARG A 162 22.06 15.60 -3.33
N SER A 163 22.30 14.44 -3.95
CA SER A 163 22.12 13.11 -3.36
C SER A 163 23.40 12.28 -3.47
N ASP A 164 23.89 11.76 -2.35
CA ASP A 164 25.11 10.95 -2.24
C ASP A 164 24.81 9.47 -2.56
N VAL A 165 24.52 9.18 -3.85
CA VAL A 165 24.05 7.87 -4.36
C VAL A 165 24.63 7.58 -5.75
#